data_AF-A0A924I9L5-F1
#
_entry.id   AF-A0A924I9L5-F1
#
_cell.length_a   1.000
_cell.length_b   1.000
_cell.length_c   1.000
_cell.angle_alpha   90.00
_cell.angle_beta   90.00
_cell.angle_gamma   90.00
#
_symmetry.space_group_name_H-M   'P 1'
#
loop_
_entity.id
_entity.type
_entity.pdbx_description
1 polymer ?
#
loop_
_entity_poly.entity_id
_entity_poly.type
_entity_poly.pdbx_seq_one_letter_code
_entity_poly.pdbx_strand_id
1 'polypeptide(L)'
;MNDEKYFNFPIQLLEGFMIDSKKVLTDISNYSIYENSLKLEHGTELPKIKASASFYGLSLGSIKGTLDNGKLLYNSIPTTSPKVGLNLTIFWDFYNNDKTEFDKICLLAFLSIKSLIGTKPYYKATNLYLWARMDGKIKAIVEVSELSVEVRKFANEYQTTKIKTALRNSWGLIHYARHTRGFYVSFKFTLKQLITEAEKCRISTKEKQYKEQEKLVLKEVLEQLKTTRPK
;
A
#
# COMPACT_ATOMS: atom_id res chain seq x y z
N MET A 1 14.46 15.01 16.09
CA MET A 1 13.82 14.25 14.99
C MET A 1 13.41 12.92 15.58
N ASN A 2 12.12 12.63 15.65
CA ASN A 2 11.66 11.33 16.14
C ASN A 2 11.88 10.36 14.97
N ASP A 3 12.83 9.43 15.10
CA ASP A 3 13.01 8.35 14.12
C ASP A 3 11.75 7.47 14.17
N GLU A 4 10.75 7.81 13.37
CA GLU A 4 9.52 7.02 13.27
C GLU A 4 9.86 5.62 12.79
N LYS A 5 9.59 4.64 13.65
CA LYS A 5 9.76 3.22 13.34
C LYS A 5 8.48 2.67 12.73
N TYR A 6 8.66 1.69 11.86
CA TYR A 6 7.58 1.01 11.16
C TYR A 6 7.74 -0.50 11.30
N PHE A 7 6.65 -1.19 11.60
CA PHE A 7 6.54 -2.61 11.33
C PHE A 7 6.34 -2.81 9.84
N ASN A 8 7.31 -3.41 9.18
CA ASN A 8 7.22 -3.77 7.77
C ASN A 8 6.82 -5.24 7.67
N PHE A 9 5.76 -5.52 6.93
CA PHE A 9 5.18 -6.86 6.85
C PHE A 9 4.44 -7.09 5.52
N PRO A 10 4.30 -8.35 5.08
CA PRO A 10 3.55 -8.70 3.87
C PRO A 10 2.05 -8.51 4.07
N ILE A 11 1.35 -8.03 3.05
CA ILE A 11 -0.09 -7.68 3.15
C ILE A 11 -0.96 -8.85 3.63
N GLN A 12 -0.54 -10.09 3.38
CA GLN A 12 -1.29 -11.29 3.78
C GLN A 12 -1.51 -11.41 5.28
N LEU A 13 -0.67 -10.78 6.11
CA LEU A 13 -0.92 -10.77 7.55
C LEU A 13 -2.17 -9.98 7.94
N LEU A 14 -2.78 -9.20 7.04
CA LEU A 14 -4.06 -8.53 7.31
C LEU A 14 -5.27 -9.48 7.27
N GLU A 15 -5.09 -10.72 6.83
CA GLU A 15 -6.16 -11.71 6.81
C GLU A 15 -6.75 -11.91 8.22
N GLY A 16 -8.08 -11.83 8.33
CA GLY A 16 -8.79 -11.97 9.60
C GLY A 16 -8.74 -10.74 10.52
N PHE A 17 -8.17 -9.60 10.10
CA PHE A 17 -8.05 -8.40 10.96
C PHE A 17 -9.40 -7.87 11.47
N MET A 18 -10.46 -7.98 10.66
CA MET A 18 -11.79 -7.56 11.07
C MET A 18 -12.43 -8.48 12.12
N ILE A 19 -11.93 -9.72 12.24
CA ILE A 19 -12.41 -10.73 13.21
C ILE A 19 -11.62 -10.59 14.51
N ASP A 20 -10.28 -10.62 14.43
CA ASP A 20 -9.39 -10.49 15.58
C ASP A 20 -8.19 -9.60 15.27
N SER A 21 -8.42 -8.28 15.43
CA SER A 21 -7.39 -7.27 15.19
C SER A 21 -6.20 -7.40 16.15
N LYS A 22 -6.41 -7.86 17.39
CA LYS A 22 -5.32 -7.99 18.38
C LYS A 22 -4.38 -9.13 18.03
N LYS A 23 -4.93 -10.28 17.61
CA LYS A 23 -4.12 -11.38 17.09
C LYS A 23 -3.33 -10.94 15.86
N VAL A 24 -3.97 -10.32 14.88
CA VAL A 24 -3.28 -9.87 13.66
C VAL A 24 -2.17 -8.86 13.96
N LEU A 25 -2.40 -7.88 14.83
CA LEU A 25 -1.36 -6.93 15.22
C LEU A 25 -0.21 -7.63 15.97
N THR A 26 -0.52 -8.62 16.82
CA THR A 26 0.50 -9.45 17.47
C THR A 26 1.34 -10.19 16.44
N ASP A 27 0.71 -10.80 15.43
CA ASP A 27 1.38 -11.51 14.33
C ASP A 27 2.26 -10.58 13.49
N ILE A 28 1.79 -9.38 13.17
CA ILE A 28 2.58 -8.33 12.50
C ILE A 28 3.82 -8.00 13.31
N SER A 29 3.67 -7.76 14.62
CA SER A 29 4.81 -7.42 15.48
C SER A 29 5.83 -8.56 15.55
N ASN A 30 5.36 -9.80 15.74
CA ASN A 30 6.20 -10.99 15.81
C ASN A 30 6.96 -11.22 14.49
N TYR A 31 6.29 -11.09 13.35
CA TYR A 31 6.91 -11.15 12.02
C TYR A 31 8.02 -10.10 11.88
N SER A 32 7.71 -8.83 12.17
CA SER A 32 8.66 -7.72 11.97
C SER A 32 9.85 -7.77 12.92
N ILE A 33 9.67 -8.30 14.15
CA ILE A 33 10.77 -8.54 15.09
C ILE A 33 11.66 -9.66 14.56
N TYR A 34 11.08 -10.78 14.13
CA TYR A 34 11.84 -11.90 13.56
C TYR A 34 12.61 -11.47 12.31
N GLU A 35 11.95 -10.80 11.36
CA GLU A 35 12.60 -10.29 10.15
C GLU A 35 13.75 -9.32 10.47
N ASN A 36 13.58 -8.42 11.44
CA ASN A 36 14.65 -7.52 11.88
C ASN A 36 15.81 -8.31 12.50
N SER A 37 15.52 -9.37 13.26
CA SER A 37 16.53 -10.19 13.93
C SER A 37 17.47 -10.91 12.94
N LEU A 38 16.96 -11.23 11.74
CA LEU A 38 17.77 -11.81 10.65
C LEU A 38 18.83 -10.86 10.10
N LYS A 39 18.71 -9.55 10.34
CA LYS A 39 19.68 -8.53 9.91
C LYS A 39 20.84 -8.36 10.90
N LEU A 40 20.74 -8.94 12.09
CA LEU A 40 21.80 -8.87 13.10
C LEU A 40 22.86 -9.93 12.80
N GLU A 41 24.12 -9.54 12.72
CA GLU A 41 25.23 -10.44 12.36
C GLU A 41 25.56 -11.41 13.52
N HIS A 42 25.68 -10.90 14.74
CA HIS A 42 26.14 -11.65 15.91
C HIS A 42 25.01 -12.08 16.86
N GLY A 43 25.20 -13.19 17.57
CA GLY A 43 24.30 -13.70 18.60
C GLY A 43 23.45 -14.91 18.17
N THR A 44 22.89 -15.61 19.15
CA THR A 44 21.91 -16.69 18.92
C THR A 44 20.50 -16.11 18.69
N GLU A 45 19.55 -16.93 18.23
CA GLU A 45 18.20 -16.46 17.84
C GLU A 45 17.49 -15.68 18.96
N LEU A 46 17.48 -16.18 20.21
CA LEU A 46 16.77 -15.53 21.32
C LEU A 46 17.33 -14.14 21.70
N PRO A 47 18.66 -13.96 21.88
CA PRO A 47 19.26 -12.63 22.02
C PRO A 47 18.96 -11.70 20.85
N LYS A 48 18.99 -12.18 19.60
CA LYS A 48 18.66 -11.38 18.43
C LYS A 48 17.22 -10.90 18.46
N ILE A 49 16.27 -11.77 18.82
CA ILE A 49 14.85 -11.39 19.01
C ILE A 49 14.70 -10.33 20.11
N LYS A 50 15.39 -10.50 21.25
CA LYS A 50 15.36 -9.51 22.34
C LYS A 50 15.91 -8.15 21.89
N ALA A 51 17.02 -8.14 21.16
CA ALA A 51 17.60 -6.91 20.61
C ALA A 51 16.66 -6.24 19.59
N SER A 52 16.04 -7.02 18.71
CA SER A 52 15.06 -6.52 17.74
C SER A 52 13.79 -5.99 18.40
N ALA A 53 13.31 -6.60 19.49
CA ALA A 53 12.20 -6.05 20.27
C ALA A 53 12.57 -4.70 20.90
N SER A 54 13.77 -4.60 21.51
CA SER A 54 14.28 -3.33 22.03
C SER A 54 14.42 -2.27 20.94
N PHE A 55 14.83 -2.66 19.72
CA PHE A 55 14.85 -1.75 18.57
C PHE A 55 13.46 -1.14 18.33
N TYR A 56 12.38 -1.89 18.44
CA TYR A 56 11.01 -1.36 18.32
C TYR A 56 10.43 -0.78 19.63
N GLY A 57 11.20 -0.74 20.72
CA GLY A 57 10.73 -0.24 22.02
C GLY A 57 9.72 -1.16 22.71
N LEU A 58 9.77 -2.46 22.42
CA LEU A 58 8.85 -3.48 22.95
C LEU A 58 9.46 -4.23 24.14
N SER A 59 8.63 -4.51 25.14
CA SER A 59 8.89 -5.57 26.13
C SER A 59 8.12 -6.82 25.74
N LEU A 60 8.80 -7.96 25.61
CA LEU A 60 8.18 -9.21 25.18
C LEU A 60 7.67 -10.00 26.38
N GLY A 61 6.40 -10.42 26.33
CA GLY A 61 5.84 -11.37 27.31
C GLY A 61 6.48 -12.76 27.21
N SER A 62 6.81 -13.23 26.00
CA SER A 62 7.53 -14.48 25.76
C SER A 62 8.46 -14.35 24.56
N ILE A 63 9.78 -14.29 24.82
CA ILE A 63 10.81 -14.20 23.76
C ILE A 63 10.73 -15.42 22.84
N LYS A 64 10.56 -16.62 23.41
CA LYS A 64 10.44 -17.86 22.65
C LYS A 64 9.15 -17.89 21.82
N GLY A 65 8.02 -17.47 22.39
CA GLY A 65 6.76 -17.40 21.65
C GLY A 65 6.83 -16.44 20.46
N THR A 66 7.46 -15.27 20.64
CA THR A 66 7.71 -14.31 19.56
C THR A 66 8.62 -14.90 18.48
N LEU A 67 9.70 -15.61 18.86
CA LEU A 67 10.57 -16.29 17.93
C LEU A 67 9.81 -17.35 17.11
N ASP A 68 9.13 -18.27 17.79
CA ASP A 68 8.46 -19.41 17.16
C ASP A 68 7.35 -18.93 16.20
N ASN A 69 6.51 -17.99 16.64
CA ASN A 69 5.44 -17.44 15.80
C ASN A 69 5.99 -16.59 14.64
N GLY A 70 6.96 -15.69 14.92
CA GLY A 70 7.57 -14.85 13.89
C GLY A 70 8.26 -15.67 12.80
N LYS A 71 8.97 -16.73 13.19
CA LYS A 71 9.62 -17.68 12.27
C LYS A 71 8.61 -18.45 11.43
N LEU A 72 7.53 -18.93 12.06
CA LEU A 72 6.44 -19.61 11.36
C LEU A 72 5.82 -18.70 10.28
N LEU A 73 5.46 -17.46 10.65
CA LEU A 73 4.87 -16.48 9.73
C LEU A 73 5.84 -16.09 8.60
N TYR A 74 7.12 -15.94 8.91
CA TYR A 74 8.13 -15.60 7.92
C TYR A 74 8.30 -16.70 6.87
N ASN A 75 8.31 -17.96 7.31
CA ASN A 75 8.50 -19.10 6.42
C ASN A 75 7.24 -19.48 5.63
N SER A 76 6.04 -19.16 6.13
CA SER A 76 4.78 -19.47 5.44
C SER A 76 4.45 -18.50 4.30
N ILE A 77 5.12 -17.33 4.25
CA ILE A 77 4.80 -16.27 3.30
C ILE A 77 5.88 -16.18 2.20
N PRO A 78 5.49 -16.17 0.91
CA PRO A 78 6.45 -16.01 -0.19
C PRO A 78 7.26 -14.71 -0.08
N THR A 79 8.55 -14.77 -0.36
CA THR A 79 9.47 -13.61 -0.29
C THR A 79 9.11 -12.48 -1.25
N THR A 80 8.43 -12.79 -2.35
CA THR A 80 7.95 -11.82 -3.36
C THR A 80 6.65 -11.11 -2.97
N SER A 81 6.14 -11.39 -1.77
CA SER A 81 4.90 -10.78 -1.27
C SER A 81 5.07 -9.27 -1.10
N PRO A 82 4.11 -8.46 -1.56
CA PRO A 82 4.17 -7.02 -1.39
C PRO A 82 4.04 -6.65 0.09
N LYS A 83 4.95 -5.79 0.54
CA LYS A 83 5.03 -5.36 1.92
C LYS A 83 4.45 -3.97 2.11
N VAL A 84 4.02 -3.70 3.33
CA VAL A 84 3.57 -2.39 3.79
C VAL A 84 4.19 -2.10 5.15
N GLY A 85 4.42 -0.80 5.42
CA GLY A 85 4.85 -0.31 6.72
C GLY A 85 3.70 0.28 7.52
N LEU A 86 3.53 -0.18 8.76
CA LEU A 86 2.63 0.39 9.77
C LEU A 86 3.46 1.14 10.83
N ASN A 87 3.18 2.43 10.97
CA ASN A 87 3.83 3.28 11.97
C ASN A 87 3.52 2.78 13.39
N LEU A 88 4.53 2.77 14.27
CA LEU A 88 4.38 2.24 15.63
C LEU A 88 3.33 2.98 16.48
N THR A 89 3.17 4.30 16.32
CA THR A 89 2.14 5.08 17.02
C THR A 89 0.74 4.61 16.61
N ILE A 90 0.51 4.43 15.31
CA ILE A 90 -0.78 3.94 14.79
C ILE A 90 -1.00 2.48 15.21
N PHE A 91 0.05 1.65 15.18
CA PHE A 91 -0.01 0.28 15.68
C PHE A 91 -0.51 0.22 17.12
N TRP A 92 0.12 0.98 18.02
CA TRP A 92 -0.23 0.97 19.43
C TRP A 92 -1.59 1.58 19.72
N ASP A 93 -2.00 2.59 18.95
CA ASP A 93 -3.35 3.15 19.04
C ASP A 93 -4.42 2.09 18.70
N PHE A 94 -4.22 1.29 17.65
CA PHE A 94 -5.15 0.20 17.31
C PHE A 94 -5.03 -1.04 18.22
N TYR A 95 -3.87 -1.23 18.86
CA TYR A 95 -3.65 -2.38 19.75
C TYR A 95 -4.26 -2.14 21.15
N ASN A 96 -4.07 -0.94 21.70
CA ASN A 96 -4.42 -0.63 23.09
C ASN A 96 -5.82 -0.02 23.23
N ASN A 97 -6.32 0.69 22.22
CA ASN A 97 -7.61 1.37 22.29
C ASN A 97 -8.69 0.60 21.52
N ASP A 98 -9.94 0.75 21.98
CA ASP A 98 -11.08 0.26 21.23
C ASP A 98 -11.26 1.05 19.92
N LYS A 99 -11.51 0.31 18.84
CA LYS A 99 -11.69 0.86 17.49
C LYS A 99 -12.98 0.35 16.91
N THR A 100 -13.75 1.24 16.28
CA THR A 100 -14.97 0.85 15.59
C THR A 100 -14.65 -0.01 14.36
N GLU A 101 -15.61 -0.78 13.86
CA GLU A 101 -15.45 -1.50 12.59
C GLU A 101 -15.03 -0.55 11.45
N PHE A 102 -15.53 0.69 11.48
CA PHE A 102 -15.18 1.69 10.46
C PHE A 102 -13.74 2.20 10.59
N ASP A 103 -13.21 2.35 11.81
CA ASP A 103 -11.80 2.70 12.00
C ASP A 103 -10.88 1.58 11.51
N LYS A 104 -11.24 0.33 11.82
CA LYS A 104 -10.51 -0.87 11.38
C LYS A 104 -10.46 -0.98 9.85
N ILE A 105 -11.60 -0.82 9.17
CA ILE A 105 -11.63 -0.89 7.70
C ILE A 105 -10.89 0.29 7.05
N CYS A 106 -10.88 1.47 7.69
CA CYS A 106 -10.05 2.60 7.22
C CYS A 106 -8.55 2.27 7.33
N LEU A 107 -8.09 1.67 8.42
CA LEU A 107 -6.71 1.22 8.54
C LEU A 107 -6.35 0.19 7.46
N LEU A 108 -7.21 -0.80 7.24
CA LEU A 108 -7.01 -1.80 6.17
C LEU A 108 -6.91 -1.13 4.80
N ALA A 109 -7.79 -0.18 4.48
CA ALA A 109 -7.74 0.56 3.22
C ALA A 109 -6.48 1.42 3.09
N PHE A 110 -6.03 2.08 4.16
CA PHE A 110 -4.80 2.85 4.18
C PHE A 110 -3.58 1.97 3.86
N LEU A 111 -3.43 0.84 4.57
CA LEU A 111 -2.33 -0.10 4.37
C LEU A 111 -2.39 -0.74 2.98
N SER A 112 -3.59 -1.05 2.50
CA SER A 112 -3.82 -1.58 1.15
C SER A 112 -3.34 -0.61 0.08
N ILE A 113 -3.74 0.67 0.16
CA ILE A 113 -3.32 1.70 -0.80
C ILE A 113 -1.79 1.88 -0.74
N LYS A 114 -1.19 1.91 0.45
CA LYS A 114 0.28 1.97 0.58
C LYS A 114 0.96 0.79 -0.10
N SER A 115 0.44 -0.43 0.07
CA SER A 115 1.01 -1.63 -0.56
C SER A 115 0.91 -1.60 -2.09
N LEU A 116 -0.16 -1.01 -2.64
CA LEU A 116 -0.34 -0.84 -4.09
C LEU A 116 0.61 0.22 -4.68
N ILE A 117 0.80 1.33 -3.95
CA ILE A 117 1.70 2.42 -4.35
C ILE A 117 3.16 1.95 -4.28
N GLY A 118 3.55 1.30 -3.17
CA GLY A 118 4.93 0.91 -2.91
C GLY A 118 5.87 2.13 -2.95
N THR A 119 6.89 2.08 -3.81
CA THR A 119 7.85 3.17 -3.99
C THR A 119 7.39 4.24 -4.98
N LYS A 120 6.34 3.96 -5.77
CA LYS A 120 5.87 4.86 -6.83
C LYS A 120 5.30 6.16 -6.25
N PRO A 121 5.32 7.26 -7.02
CA PRO A 121 4.72 8.52 -6.57
C PRO A 121 3.19 8.47 -6.50
N TYR A 122 2.56 7.68 -7.37
CA TYR A 122 1.12 7.45 -7.40
C TYR A 122 0.83 6.07 -7.99
N TYR A 123 -0.43 5.63 -7.89
CA TYR A 123 -0.89 4.39 -8.50
C TYR A 123 -2.33 4.50 -8.99
N LYS A 124 -2.66 3.83 -10.09
CA LYS A 124 -4.05 3.67 -10.56
C LYS A 124 -4.55 2.29 -10.12
N ALA A 125 -5.53 2.26 -9.23
CA ALA A 125 -6.13 1.04 -8.70
C ALA A 125 -7.58 0.86 -9.19
N THR A 126 -8.09 -0.36 -9.07
CA THR A 126 -9.52 -0.66 -9.17
C THR A 126 -10.06 -0.94 -7.76
N ASN A 127 -11.38 -0.79 -7.57
CA ASN A 127 -12.00 -1.10 -6.29
C ASN A 127 -11.81 -2.58 -5.91
N LEU A 128 -11.95 -3.51 -6.87
CA LEU A 128 -11.69 -4.93 -6.65
C LEU A 128 -10.27 -5.20 -6.13
N TYR A 129 -9.26 -4.52 -6.69
CA TYR A 129 -7.89 -4.71 -6.22
C TYR A 129 -7.65 -4.09 -4.83
N LEU A 130 -8.28 -2.94 -4.55
CA LEU A 130 -8.26 -2.35 -3.21
C LEU A 130 -8.88 -3.28 -2.18
N TRP A 131 -10.10 -3.78 -2.43
CA TRP A 131 -10.80 -4.65 -1.49
C TRP A 131 -10.08 -5.97 -1.27
N ALA A 132 -9.50 -6.55 -2.33
CA ALA A 132 -8.66 -7.74 -2.20
C ALA A 132 -7.50 -7.52 -1.22
N ARG A 133 -6.78 -6.40 -1.35
CA ARG A 133 -5.67 -6.04 -0.45
C ARG A 133 -6.12 -5.79 0.98
N MET A 134 -7.30 -5.21 1.16
CA MET A 134 -7.89 -4.98 2.49
C MET A 134 -8.16 -6.30 3.20
N ASP A 135 -8.46 -7.35 2.43
CA ASP A 135 -8.71 -8.70 2.89
C ASP A 135 -7.43 -9.57 2.92
N GLY A 136 -6.24 -8.97 2.84
CA GLY A 136 -4.97 -9.69 2.85
C GLY A 136 -4.61 -10.42 1.55
N LYS A 137 -5.44 -10.35 0.50
CA LYS A 137 -5.19 -11.06 -0.76
C LYS A 137 -4.15 -10.34 -1.62
N ILE A 138 -3.33 -11.13 -2.32
CA ILE A 138 -2.26 -10.56 -3.16
C ILE A 138 -2.78 -10.09 -4.52
N LYS A 139 -3.67 -10.86 -5.13
CA LYS A 139 -4.18 -10.58 -6.47
C LYS A 139 -5.52 -9.86 -6.37
N ALA A 140 -5.88 -9.12 -7.40
CA ALA A 140 -7.23 -8.60 -7.52
C ALA A 140 -8.23 -9.76 -7.58
N ILE A 141 -9.35 -9.61 -6.89
CA ILE A 141 -10.50 -10.50 -7.01
C ILE A 141 -11.23 -10.24 -8.33
N VAL A 142 -11.95 -11.25 -8.80
CA VAL A 142 -12.90 -11.13 -9.92
C VAL A 142 -14.27 -10.73 -9.38
N GLU A 143 -14.67 -11.32 -8.25
CA GLU A 143 -15.99 -11.11 -7.65
C GLU A 143 -15.92 -10.80 -6.15
N VAL A 144 -16.87 -9.99 -5.69
CA VAL A 144 -16.99 -9.56 -4.29
C VAL A 144 -17.28 -10.73 -3.33
N SER A 145 -17.85 -11.82 -3.85
CA SER A 145 -18.08 -13.09 -3.15
C SER A 145 -16.79 -13.79 -2.70
N GLU A 146 -15.63 -13.43 -3.25
CA GLU A 146 -14.34 -13.99 -2.84
C GLU A 146 -13.81 -13.39 -1.53
N LEU A 147 -14.36 -12.26 -1.08
CA LEU A 147 -13.93 -11.57 0.14
C LEU A 147 -14.49 -12.24 1.40
N SER A 148 -13.79 -12.10 2.53
CA SER A 148 -14.35 -12.39 3.86
C SER A 148 -15.67 -11.63 4.10
N VAL A 149 -16.55 -12.19 4.92
CA VAL A 149 -17.88 -11.61 5.18
C VAL A 149 -17.75 -10.20 5.76
N GLU A 150 -16.77 -10.00 6.62
CA GLU A 150 -16.49 -8.77 7.34
C GLU A 150 -16.04 -7.64 6.41
N VAL A 151 -15.13 -7.93 5.47
CA VAL A 151 -14.67 -6.95 4.47
C VAL A 151 -15.74 -6.71 3.40
N ARG A 152 -16.49 -7.75 3.03
CA ARG A 152 -17.56 -7.68 2.01
C ARG A 152 -18.63 -6.64 2.34
N LYS A 153 -18.95 -6.43 3.63
CA LYS A 153 -19.88 -5.37 4.10
C LYS A 153 -19.51 -3.97 3.58
N PHE A 154 -18.21 -3.73 3.37
CA PHE A 154 -17.66 -2.45 2.93
C PHE A 154 -17.29 -2.43 1.43
N ALA A 155 -17.41 -3.56 0.74
CA ALA A 155 -17.05 -3.74 -0.66
C ALA A 155 -18.16 -3.26 -1.63
N ASN A 156 -18.58 -2.01 -1.47
CA ASN A 156 -19.52 -1.33 -2.37
C ASN A 156 -19.12 0.14 -2.58
N GLU A 157 -19.70 0.79 -3.58
CA GLU A 157 -19.27 2.14 -3.99
C GLU A 157 -19.51 3.20 -2.90
N TYR A 158 -20.63 3.12 -2.19
CA TYR A 158 -20.96 4.04 -1.10
C TYR A 158 -19.93 3.95 0.02
N GLN A 159 -19.69 2.75 0.54
CA GLN A 159 -18.72 2.52 1.61
C GLN A 159 -17.30 2.87 1.16
N THR A 160 -16.93 2.51 -0.07
CA THR A 160 -15.61 2.85 -0.63
C THR A 160 -15.40 4.36 -0.73
N THR A 161 -16.42 5.10 -1.14
CA THR A 161 -16.37 6.58 -1.17
C THR A 161 -16.24 7.16 0.24
N LYS A 162 -16.99 6.61 1.20
CA LYS A 162 -16.92 7.00 2.62
C LYS A 162 -15.52 6.76 3.20
N ILE A 163 -14.93 5.58 2.93
CA ILE A 163 -13.57 5.24 3.35
C ILE A 163 -12.54 6.17 2.71
N LYS A 164 -12.58 6.38 1.38
CA LYS A 164 -11.66 7.31 0.69
C LYS A 164 -11.76 8.73 1.22
N THR A 165 -12.97 9.17 1.58
CA THR A 165 -13.21 10.48 2.20
C THR A 165 -12.58 10.57 3.58
N ALA A 166 -12.75 9.55 4.42
CA ALA A 166 -12.10 9.48 5.73
C ALA A 166 -10.56 9.49 5.61
N LEU A 167 -10.01 8.71 4.68
CA LEU A 167 -8.58 8.68 4.42
C LEU A 167 -8.03 10.02 3.90
N ARG A 168 -8.81 10.72 3.07
CA ARG A 168 -8.43 12.08 2.61
C ARG A 168 -8.36 13.05 3.78
N ASN A 169 -9.37 13.02 4.65
CA ASN A 169 -9.52 14.01 5.71
C ASN A 169 -8.54 13.76 6.88
N SER A 170 -8.22 12.50 7.19
CA SER A 170 -7.46 12.15 8.41
C SER A 170 -6.11 11.49 8.14
N TRP A 171 -5.84 11.00 6.93
CA TRP A 171 -4.63 10.21 6.61
C TRP A 171 -3.83 10.79 5.43
N GLY A 172 -4.20 11.97 4.93
CA GLY A 172 -3.49 12.64 3.84
C GLY A 172 -3.61 11.97 2.47
N LEU A 173 -4.60 11.08 2.27
CA LEU A 173 -4.81 10.44 0.96
C LEU A 173 -5.31 11.45 -0.08
N ILE A 174 -4.61 11.53 -1.20
CA ILE A 174 -5.07 12.28 -2.37
C ILE A 174 -5.55 11.26 -3.41
N HIS A 175 -6.79 11.45 -3.90
CA HIS A 175 -7.39 10.54 -4.88
C HIS A 175 -8.13 11.29 -5.98
N TYR A 176 -8.21 10.68 -7.17
CA TYR A 176 -8.91 11.23 -8.34
C TYR A 176 -9.51 10.11 -9.19
N ALA A 177 -10.78 10.25 -9.60
CA ALA A 177 -11.50 9.18 -10.30
C ALA A 177 -12.43 9.68 -11.44
N ARG A 178 -12.25 10.92 -11.93
CA ARG A 178 -13.17 11.49 -12.93
C ARG A 178 -13.04 10.78 -14.28
N HIS A 179 -14.18 10.31 -14.81
CA HIS A 179 -14.33 9.63 -16.11
C HIS A 179 -13.26 8.55 -16.34
N THR A 180 -13.00 7.71 -15.34
CA THR A 180 -12.03 6.61 -15.45
C THR A 180 -12.56 5.37 -14.76
N ARG A 181 -12.23 4.19 -15.31
CA ARG A 181 -12.42 2.94 -14.57
C ARG A 181 -11.35 2.84 -13.49
N GLY A 182 -11.79 2.71 -12.24
CA GLY A 182 -10.91 2.74 -11.07
C GLY A 182 -10.62 4.16 -10.60
N PHE A 183 -9.49 4.35 -9.93
CA PHE A 183 -9.13 5.62 -9.31
C PHE A 183 -7.61 5.73 -9.14
N TYR A 184 -7.11 6.96 -9.20
CA TYR A 184 -5.72 7.30 -8.94
C TYR A 184 -5.56 7.68 -7.47
N VAL A 185 -4.45 7.29 -6.86
CA VAL A 185 -4.11 7.56 -5.45
C VAL A 185 -2.66 7.95 -5.28
N SER A 186 -2.41 8.84 -4.31
CA SER A 186 -1.06 9.23 -3.89
C SER A 186 -1.07 9.72 -2.44
N PHE A 187 0.07 9.54 -1.76
CA PHE A 187 0.41 10.21 -0.49
C PHE A 187 1.54 11.25 -0.65
N LYS A 188 2.08 11.41 -1.87
CA LYS A 188 3.22 12.29 -2.18
C LYS A 188 2.84 13.48 -3.05
N PHE A 189 1.93 13.27 -4.00
CA PHE A 189 1.51 14.30 -4.94
C PHE A 189 0.45 15.21 -4.35
N THR A 190 0.50 16.48 -4.74
CA THR A 190 -0.65 17.39 -4.62
C THR A 190 -1.79 16.94 -5.55
N LEU A 191 -3.01 17.41 -5.28
CA LEU A 191 -4.18 17.13 -6.13
C LEU A 191 -3.94 17.54 -7.59
N LYS A 192 -3.35 18.72 -7.83
CA LYS A 192 -3.03 19.21 -9.17
C LYS A 192 -2.08 18.25 -9.91
N GLN A 193 -1.00 17.82 -9.26
CA GLN A 193 -0.05 16.87 -9.85
C GLN A 193 -0.72 15.53 -10.20
N LEU A 194 -1.55 15.00 -9.29
CA LEU A 194 -2.25 13.73 -9.54
C LEU A 194 -3.23 13.84 -10.72
N ILE A 195 -3.99 14.93 -10.80
CA ILE A 195 -4.89 15.18 -11.93
C ILE A 195 -4.10 15.30 -13.23
N THR A 196 -3.00 16.06 -13.24
CA THR A 196 -2.16 16.22 -14.43
C THR A 196 -1.66 14.86 -14.96
N GLU A 197 -1.15 13.99 -14.09
CA GLU A 197 -0.69 12.66 -14.52
C GLU A 197 -1.84 11.75 -14.98
N ALA A 198 -3.01 11.85 -14.35
CA ALA A 198 -4.20 11.10 -14.76
C ALA A 198 -4.72 11.54 -16.14
N GLU A 199 -4.74 12.86 -16.42
CA GLU A 199 -5.20 13.41 -17.69
C GLU A 199 -4.22 13.11 -18.85
N LYS A 200 -2.90 13.17 -18.61
CA LYS A 200 -1.87 12.76 -19.59
C LYS A 200 -2.07 11.33 -20.09
N CYS A 201 -2.56 10.45 -19.22
CA CYS A 201 -2.77 9.04 -19.55
C CYS A 201 -4.00 8.80 -20.45
N ARG A 202 -4.87 9.79 -20.68
CA ARG A 202 -6.09 9.63 -21.49
C ARG A 202 -5.76 9.47 -22.97
N ILE A 203 -6.49 8.57 -23.63
CA ILE A 203 -6.32 8.26 -25.07
C ILE A 203 -6.40 9.53 -25.90
N SER A 204 -7.44 10.35 -25.69
CA SER A 204 -7.60 11.62 -26.42
C SER A 204 -6.44 12.60 -26.22
N THR A 205 -5.76 12.56 -25.07
CA THR A 205 -4.59 13.40 -24.81
C THR A 205 -3.36 12.82 -25.50
N LYS A 206 -3.18 11.49 -25.45
CA LYS A 206 -2.11 10.80 -26.18
C LYS A 206 -2.23 11.01 -27.70
N GLU A 207 -3.42 10.88 -28.27
CA GLU A 207 -3.67 11.12 -29.70
C GLU A 207 -3.33 12.55 -30.12
N LYS A 208 -3.67 13.55 -29.29
CA LYS A 208 -3.27 14.94 -29.53
C LYS A 208 -1.76 15.11 -29.51
N GLN A 209 -1.09 14.51 -28.52
CA GLN A 209 0.38 14.54 -28.41
C GLN A 209 1.05 13.88 -29.61
N TYR A 210 0.55 12.73 -30.08
CA TYR A 210 1.05 12.06 -31.29
C TYR A 210 0.92 12.97 -32.52
N LYS A 211 -0.25 13.59 -32.74
CA LYS A 211 -0.46 14.53 -33.86
C LYS A 211 0.45 15.76 -33.79
N GLU A 212 0.75 16.26 -32.60
CA GLU A 212 1.68 17.38 -32.41
C GLU A 212 3.13 16.97 -32.71
N GLN A 213 3.55 15.78 -32.24
CA GLN A 213 4.87 15.23 -32.55
C GLN A 213 5.06 14.98 -34.05
N GLU A 214 4.07 14.38 -34.72
CA GLU A 214 4.09 14.18 -36.18
C GLU A 214 4.29 15.50 -36.93
N LYS A 215 3.61 16.58 -36.50
CA LYS A 215 3.77 17.91 -37.11
C LYS A 215 5.16 18.50 -36.90
N LEU A 216 5.74 18.34 -35.70
CA LEU A 216 7.09 18.84 -35.40
C LEU A 216 8.14 18.11 -36.24
N VAL A 217 8.08 16.77 -36.26
CA VAL A 217 8.99 15.93 -37.06
C VAL A 217 8.84 16.24 -38.54
N LEU A 218 7.61 16.37 -39.05
CA LEU A 218 7.38 16.75 -40.45
C LEU A 218 8.02 18.11 -40.79
N LYS A 219 7.90 19.09 -39.89
CA LYS A 219 8.51 20.41 -40.08
C LYS A 219 10.03 20.32 -40.16
N GLU A 220 10.66 19.58 -39.25
CA GLU A 220 12.12 19.36 -39.24
C GLU A 220 12.60 18.67 -40.54
N VAL A 221 11.90 17.62 -40.99
CA VAL A 221 12.23 16.92 -42.24
C VAL A 221 12.10 17.86 -43.45
N LEU A 222 11.04 18.68 -43.52
CA LEU A 222 10.86 19.64 -44.61
C LEU A 222 11.95 20.73 -44.62
N GLU A 223 12.41 21.18 -43.45
CA GLU A 223 13.53 22.12 -43.33
C GLU A 223 14.85 21.48 -43.81
N GLN A 224 15.12 20.23 -43.41
CA GLN A 224 16.31 19.49 -43.87
C GLN A 224 16.33 19.29 -45.39
N LEU A 225 15.18 18.95 -45.99
CA LEU A 225 15.05 18.78 -47.44
C LEU A 225 15.22 20.08 -48.21
N LYS A 226 14.86 21.23 -47.61
CA LYS A 226 15.13 22.55 -48.21
C LYS A 226 16.62 22.87 -48.23
N THR A 227 17.37 22.46 -47.21
CA THR A 227 18.82 22.67 -47.15
C THR A 227 19.64 21.73 -48.02
N THR A 228 19.10 20.57 -48.42
CA THR A 228 19.83 19.55 -49.20
C THR A 228 19.53 19.55 -50.70
N ARG A 229 18.58 20.36 -51.20
CA ARG A 229 18.40 20.53 -52.66
C ARG A 229 19.50 21.44 -53.22
N PRO A 230 20.39 20.96 -54.11
CA PRO A 230 21.29 21.84 -54.84
C PRO A 230 20.47 22.76 -55.76
N LYS A 231 20.92 24.01 -55.88
CA LYS A 231 20.38 24.99 -56.84
C LYS A 231 20.56 24.52 -58.27
#